data_AF-A0A398ATI1-F1
#
_entry.id   AF-A0A398ATI1-F1
#
_cell.length_a   1.000
_cell.length_b   1.000
_cell.length_c   1.000
_cell.angle_alpha   90.00
_cell.angle_beta   90.00
_cell.angle_gamma   90.00
#
_symmetry.space_group_name_H-M   'P 1'
#
loop_
_entity.id
_entity.type
_entity.pdbx_description
1 polymer ?
#
loop_
_entity_poly.entity_id
_entity_poly.type
_entity_poly.pdbx_seq_one_letter_code
_entity_poly.pdbx_strand_id
1 'polypeptide(L)'
;MAKELAAKAKEAFVDDDFDEAVDLYSKAIDLDPNCAEFFADRAQANVKLENLIEAVEDANKAIELDPLLTKAYLRKGTACMKLEEYQTAKNALEKGASIAPSESKFKKLIDECDLRISEEEKILVQPVASPSVKADLTHVSSAPAKPKFRHDYYQKPEEVVVTIFAKGIPKQNVNIDFGEQVLSVVIDVPGEEEAYHLQPRLFGKIVPEKCRYEVLSTKVEIRLAKAEIITWASLEHAKVPAVLPKPNVLS
;
A
#
# COMPACT_ATOMS: atom_id res chain seq x y z
N MET A 1 -0.21 -6.26 34.47
CA MET A 1 -0.10 -7.41 33.53
C MET A 1 -0.60 -7.00 32.14
N ALA A 2 -0.22 -7.68 31.06
CA ALA A 2 -0.62 -7.33 29.67
C ALA A 2 -2.13 -7.11 29.50
N LYS A 3 -2.95 -7.98 30.13
CA LYS A 3 -4.42 -7.88 30.13
C LYS A 3 -4.97 -6.63 30.81
N GLU A 4 -4.30 -6.10 31.83
CA GLU A 4 -4.72 -4.86 32.50
C GLU A 4 -4.46 -3.64 31.62
N LEU A 5 -3.35 -3.64 30.87
CA LEU A 5 -3.06 -2.60 29.88
C LEU A 5 -4.08 -2.63 28.75
N ALA A 6 -4.41 -3.83 28.26
CA ALA A 6 -5.45 -3.99 27.25
C ALA A 6 -6.85 -3.58 27.77
N ALA A 7 -7.15 -3.78 29.05
CA ALA A 7 -8.41 -3.30 29.64
C ALA A 7 -8.47 -1.76 29.65
N LYS A 8 -7.39 -1.09 30.07
CA LYS A 8 -7.29 0.38 30.00
C LYS A 8 -7.33 0.88 28.56
N ALA A 9 -6.72 0.17 27.62
CA ALA A 9 -6.80 0.50 26.20
C ALA A 9 -8.24 0.45 25.67
N LYS A 10 -9.06 -0.49 26.16
CA LYS A 10 -10.49 -0.56 25.84
C LYS A 10 -11.26 0.60 26.44
N GLU A 11 -10.94 1.01 27.67
CA GLU A 11 -11.52 2.19 28.31
C GLU A 11 -11.19 3.46 27.51
N ALA A 12 -9.91 3.70 27.21
CA ALA A 12 -9.46 4.81 26.36
C ALA A 12 -10.16 4.83 24.99
N PHE A 13 -10.30 3.66 24.36
CA PHE A 13 -11.03 3.53 23.10
C PHE A 13 -12.52 3.92 23.22
N VAL A 14 -13.16 3.57 24.34
CA VAL A 14 -14.58 3.92 24.61
C VAL A 14 -14.73 5.43 24.85
N ASP A 15 -13.71 6.07 25.43
CA ASP A 15 -13.65 7.51 25.65
C ASP A 15 -13.21 8.30 24.40
N ASP A 16 -13.11 7.63 23.24
CA ASP A 16 -12.60 8.16 21.96
C ASP A 16 -11.15 8.67 22.02
N ASP A 17 -10.38 8.33 23.07
CA ASP A 17 -8.93 8.58 23.15
C ASP A 17 -8.17 7.45 22.44
N PHE A 18 -8.19 7.52 21.11
CA PHE A 18 -7.63 6.47 20.27
C PHE A 18 -6.09 6.44 20.29
N ASP A 19 -5.42 7.58 20.49
CA ASP A 19 -3.97 7.65 20.64
C ASP A 19 -3.54 6.92 21.93
N GLU A 20 -4.19 7.20 23.06
CA GLU A 20 -3.92 6.48 24.30
C GLU A 20 -4.26 4.98 24.18
N ALA A 21 -5.35 4.63 23.49
CA ALA A 21 -5.68 3.24 23.21
C ALA A 21 -4.56 2.52 22.43
N VAL A 22 -4.01 3.13 21.37
CA VAL A 22 -2.89 2.57 20.60
C VAL A 22 -1.65 2.38 21.47
N ASP A 23 -1.29 3.37 22.28
CA ASP A 23 -0.14 3.31 23.18
C ASP A 23 -0.27 2.19 24.22
N LEU A 24 -1.46 2.07 24.82
CA LEU A 24 -1.73 1.04 25.82
C LEU A 24 -1.76 -0.37 25.21
N TYR A 25 -2.34 -0.53 24.01
CA TYR A 25 -2.25 -1.81 23.29
C TYR A 25 -0.81 -2.14 22.89
N SER A 26 -0.01 -1.16 22.48
CA SER A 26 1.40 -1.37 22.15
C SER A 26 2.18 -1.90 23.35
N LYS A 27 1.99 -1.28 24.53
CA LYS A 27 2.57 -1.79 25.79
C LYS A 27 2.04 -3.18 26.16
N ALA A 28 0.77 -3.49 25.87
CA ALA A 28 0.20 -4.82 26.11
C ALA A 28 0.84 -5.88 25.19
N ILE A 29 1.08 -5.54 23.91
CA ILE A 29 1.75 -6.37 22.90
C ILE A 29 3.22 -6.61 23.29
N ASP A 30 3.93 -5.59 23.80
CA ASP A 30 5.31 -5.76 24.26
C ASP A 30 5.42 -6.81 25.39
N LEU A 31 4.39 -6.91 26.24
CA LEU A 31 4.33 -7.89 27.33
C LEU A 31 3.81 -9.26 26.89
N ASP A 32 2.97 -9.32 25.85
CA ASP A 32 2.42 -10.56 25.30
C ASP A 32 2.25 -10.44 23.77
N PRO A 33 3.31 -10.71 22.99
CA PRO A 33 3.32 -10.49 21.54
C PRO A 33 2.57 -11.59 20.76
N ASN A 34 2.03 -12.60 21.43
CA ASN A 34 1.29 -13.70 20.81
C ASN A 34 -0.23 -13.57 20.97
N CYS A 35 -0.70 -12.48 21.59
CA CYS A 35 -2.13 -12.26 21.77
C CYS A 35 -2.76 -11.59 20.53
N ALA A 36 -3.38 -12.40 19.66
CA ALA A 36 -4.07 -11.92 18.44
C ALA A 36 -5.11 -10.82 18.73
N GLU A 37 -5.79 -10.91 19.87
CA GLU A 37 -6.79 -9.93 20.30
C GLU A 37 -6.24 -8.51 20.40
N PHE A 38 -5.00 -8.35 20.90
CA PHE A 38 -4.38 -7.03 21.12
C PHE A 38 -4.05 -6.35 19.79
N PHE A 39 -3.53 -7.10 18.81
CA PHE A 39 -3.31 -6.59 17.47
C PHE A 39 -4.63 -6.20 16.80
N ALA A 40 -5.66 -7.06 16.87
CA ALA A 40 -6.96 -6.74 16.28
C ALA A 40 -7.65 -5.53 16.92
N ASP A 41 -7.50 -5.33 18.23
CA ASP A 41 -8.07 -4.17 18.92
C ASP A 41 -7.24 -2.90 18.67
N ARG A 42 -5.89 -2.99 18.58
CA ARG A 42 -5.03 -1.88 18.15
C ARG A 42 -5.30 -1.46 16.70
N ALA A 43 -5.53 -2.42 15.81
CA ALA A 43 -5.95 -2.15 14.43
C ALA A 43 -7.23 -1.31 14.38
N GLN A 44 -8.17 -1.56 15.30
CA GLN A 44 -9.39 -0.76 15.38
C GLN A 44 -9.13 0.69 15.78
N ALA A 45 -8.25 0.91 16.76
CA ALA A 45 -7.84 2.25 17.19
C ALA A 45 -7.10 2.98 16.05
N ASN A 46 -6.19 2.28 15.37
CA ASN A 46 -5.50 2.81 14.19
C ASN A 46 -6.47 3.17 13.03
N VAL A 47 -7.53 2.39 12.79
CA VAL A 47 -8.59 2.77 11.83
C VAL A 47 -9.28 4.08 12.21
N LYS A 48 -9.49 4.32 13.52
CA LYS A 48 -10.12 5.55 14.01
C LYS A 48 -9.21 6.77 13.88
N LEU A 49 -7.90 6.57 13.98
CA LEU A 49 -6.87 7.59 13.77
C LEU A 49 -6.50 7.81 12.30
N GLU A 50 -7.08 7.04 11.37
CA GLU A 50 -6.68 7.03 9.95
C GLU A 50 -5.22 6.56 9.70
N ASN A 51 -4.63 5.85 10.65
CA ASN A 51 -3.38 5.09 10.51
C ASN A 51 -3.66 3.76 9.81
N LEU A 52 -4.09 3.84 8.55
CA LEU A 52 -4.71 2.71 7.86
C LEU A 52 -3.71 1.60 7.50
N ILE A 53 -2.45 1.93 7.26
CA ILE A 53 -1.40 0.95 6.95
C ILE A 53 -1.08 0.13 8.19
N GLU A 54 -0.87 0.80 9.33
CA GLU A 54 -0.64 0.20 10.64
C GLU A 54 -1.83 -0.67 11.04
N ALA A 55 -3.06 -0.23 10.75
CA ALA A 55 -4.26 -1.03 10.98
C ALA A 55 -4.28 -2.33 10.13
N VAL A 56 -3.84 -2.28 8.87
CA VAL A 56 -3.74 -3.48 8.02
C VAL A 56 -2.64 -4.41 8.52
N GLU A 57 -1.48 -3.88 8.92
CA GLU A 57 -0.38 -4.65 9.49
C GLU A 57 -0.80 -5.36 10.78
N ASP A 58 -1.44 -4.64 11.71
CA ASP A 58 -1.96 -5.21 12.94
C ASP A 58 -3.05 -6.27 12.67
N ALA A 59 -3.97 -6.01 11.74
CA ALA A 59 -4.99 -6.98 11.38
C ALA A 59 -4.39 -8.23 10.73
N ASN A 60 -3.36 -8.09 9.88
CA ASN A 60 -2.62 -9.22 9.32
C ASN A 60 -1.92 -10.03 10.42
N LYS A 61 -1.28 -9.36 11.37
CA LYS A 61 -0.61 -10.04 12.48
C LYS A 61 -1.60 -10.79 13.37
N ALA A 62 -2.77 -10.21 13.63
CA ALA A 62 -3.85 -10.88 14.33
C ALA A 62 -4.34 -12.14 13.58
N ILE A 63 -4.49 -12.08 12.25
CA ILE A 63 -4.87 -13.24 11.41
C ILE A 63 -3.77 -14.32 11.39
N GLU A 64 -2.49 -13.93 11.38
CA GLU A 64 -1.37 -14.86 11.45
C GLU A 64 -1.37 -15.63 12.78
N LEU A 65 -1.63 -14.94 13.88
CA LEU A 65 -1.67 -15.51 15.23
C LEU A 65 -2.94 -16.34 15.48
N ASP A 66 -4.09 -15.86 15.01
CA ASP A 66 -5.37 -16.57 15.09
C ASP A 66 -6.16 -16.42 13.77
N PRO A 67 -6.05 -17.40 12.85
CA PRO A 67 -6.76 -17.37 11.57
C PRO A 67 -8.29 -17.46 11.70
N LEU A 68 -8.82 -17.83 12.86
CA LEU A 68 -10.27 -17.90 13.13
C LEU A 68 -10.81 -16.61 13.75
N LEU A 69 -9.94 -15.62 14.01
CA LEU A 69 -10.33 -14.38 14.64
C LEU A 69 -11.12 -13.47 13.69
N THR A 70 -12.44 -13.63 13.67
CA THR A 70 -13.37 -12.91 12.79
C THR A 70 -13.17 -11.40 12.81
N LYS A 71 -12.95 -10.78 13.99
CA LYS A 71 -12.77 -9.33 14.08
C LYS A 71 -11.54 -8.82 13.31
N ALA A 72 -10.47 -9.62 13.20
CA ALA A 72 -9.27 -9.21 12.48
C ALA A 72 -9.53 -9.04 10.98
N TYR A 73 -10.33 -9.93 10.37
CA TYR A 73 -10.79 -9.79 8.99
C TYR A 73 -11.67 -8.56 8.79
N LEU A 74 -12.54 -8.25 9.77
CA LEU A 74 -13.36 -7.04 9.73
C LEU A 74 -12.49 -5.77 9.81
N ARG A 75 -11.44 -5.75 10.65
CA ARG A 75 -10.51 -4.62 10.73
C ARG A 75 -9.72 -4.43 9.44
N LYS A 76 -9.15 -5.52 8.90
CA LYS A 76 -8.45 -5.50 7.61
C LYS A 76 -9.34 -4.99 6.49
N GLY A 77 -10.55 -5.54 6.36
CA GLY A 77 -11.52 -5.11 5.36
C GLY A 77 -11.84 -3.63 5.45
N THR A 78 -12.14 -3.15 6.67
CA THR A 78 -12.46 -1.74 6.92
C THR A 78 -11.30 -0.80 6.59
N ALA A 79 -10.08 -1.16 6.99
CA ALA A 79 -8.88 -0.37 6.72
C ALA A 79 -8.59 -0.31 5.21
N CYS A 80 -8.65 -1.45 4.51
CA CYS A 80 -8.49 -1.52 3.06
C CYS A 80 -9.56 -0.72 2.30
N MET A 81 -10.82 -0.72 2.76
CA MET A 81 -11.86 0.13 2.14
C MET A 81 -11.55 1.62 2.25
N LYS A 82 -11.04 2.06 3.41
CA LYS A 82 -10.62 3.47 3.60
C LYS A 82 -9.36 3.81 2.80
N LEU A 83 -8.52 2.83 2.47
CA LEU A 83 -7.40 2.95 1.54
C LEU A 83 -7.82 2.86 0.06
N GLU A 84 -9.12 2.70 -0.21
CA GLU A 84 -9.67 2.46 -1.56
C GLU A 84 -9.14 1.16 -2.22
N GLU A 85 -8.59 0.23 -1.43
CA GLU A 85 -8.20 -1.10 -1.88
C GLU A 85 -9.40 -2.07 -1.85
N TYR A 86 -10.45 -1.77 -2.61
CA TYR A 86 -11.75 -2.44 -2.51
C TYR A 86 -11.70 -3.96 -2.77
N GLN A 87 -10.84 -4.41 -3.69
CA GLN A 87 -10.67 -5.84 -3.96
C GLN A 87 -9.99 -6.58 -2.80
N THR A 88 -8.97 -5.98 -2.18
CA THR A 88 -8.30 -6.52 -0.99
C THR A 88 -9.26 -6.56 0.20
N ALA A 89 -10.04 -5.50 0.37
CA ALA A 89 -11.07 -5.42 1.39
C ALA A 89 -12.11 -6.53 1.23
N LYS A 90 -12.69 -6.68 0.03
CA LYS A 90 -13.66 -7.73 -0.29
C LYS A 90 -13.13 -9.12 0.06
N ASN A 91 -11.92 -9.45 -0.38
CA ASN A 91 -11.32 -10.76 -0.12
C ASN A 91 -11.15 -11.03 1.39
N ALA A 92 -10.76 -10.02 2.17
CA ALA A 92 -10.64 -10.16 3.63
C ALA A 92 -12.01 -10.35 4.28
N LEU A 93 -13.01 -9.58 3.85
CA LEU A 93 -14.37 -9.64 4.37
C LEU A 93 -15.07 -10.96 4.03
N GLU A 94 -14.86 -11.52 2.83
CA GLU A 94 -15.38 -12.84 2.43
C GLU A 94 -14.80 -13.97 3.29
N LYS A 95 -13.50 -13.90 3.61
CA LYS A 95 -12.87 -14.82 4.57
C LYS A 95 -13.46 -14.68 5.97
N GLY A 96 -13.71 -13.46 6.44
CA GLY A 96 -14.39 -13.24 7.72
C GLY A 96 -15.82 -13.79 7.73
N ALA A 97 -16.57 -13.58 6.65
CA ALA A 97 -17.94 -14.06 6.47
C ALA A 97 -18.03 -15.59 6.42
N SER A 98 -17.03 -16.28 5.86
CA SER A 98 -17.03 -17.75 5.84
C SER A 98 -16.81 -18.35 7.24
N ILE A 99 -16.13 -17.62 8.14
CA ILE A 99 -15.95 -18.00 9.55
C ILE A 99 -17.20 -17.68 10.37
N ALA A 100 -17.81 -16.51 10.13
CA ALA A 100 -18.99 -16.02 10.86
C ALA A 100 -20.15 -15.63 9.91
N PRO A 101 -20.83 -16.61 9.28
CA PRO A 101 -21.82 -16.34 8.22
C PRO A 101 -23.09 -15.64 8.71
N SER A 102 -23.35 -15.64 10.02
CA SER A 102 -24.48 -14.93 10.64
C SER A 102 -24.20 -13.44 10.90
N GLU A 103 -22.94 -12.98 10.77
CA GLU A 103 -22.59 -11.58 11.03
C GLU A 103 -22.88 -10.69 9.81
N SER A 104 -24.01 -10.00 9.85
CA SER A 104 -24.48 -9.14 8.75
C SER A 104 -23.54 -7.99 8.35
N LYS A 105 -22.58 -7.61 9.20
CA LYS A 105 -21.62 -6.53 8.89
C LYS A 105 -20.76 -6.87 7.69
N PHE A 106 -20.29 -8.12 7.57
CA PHE A 106 -19.47 -8.53 6.44
C PHE A 106 -20.22 -8.37 5.12
N LYS A 107 -21.47 -8.84 5.06
CA LYS A 107 -22.29 -8.73 3.86
C LYS A 107 -22.42 -7.28 3.41
N LYS A 108 -22.74 -6.36 4.33
CA LYS A 108 -22.88 -4.93 4.00
C LYS A 108 -21.60 -4.33 3.41
N LEU A 109 -20.45 -4.65 4.00
CA LEU A 109 -19.16 -4.13 3.54
C LEU A 109 -18.71 -4.78 2.22
N ILE A 110 -19.04 -6.06 1.99
CA ILE A 110 -18.80 -6.74 0.70
C ILE A 110 -19.64 -6.09 -0.40
N ASP A 111 -20.94 -5.86 -0.13
CA ASP A 111 -21.84 -5.18 -1.08
C ASP A 111 -21.32 -3.77 -1.42
N GLU A 112 -20.77 -3.04 -0.45
CA GLU A 112 -20.13 -1.73 -0.67
C GLU A 112 -18.85 -1.84 -1.50
N CYS A 113 -18.00 -2.84 -1.24
CA CYS A 113 -16.82 -3.08 -2.06
C CYS A 113 -17.20 -3.37 -3.52
N ASP A 114 -18.23 -4.20 -3.75
CA ASP A 114 -18.71 -4.53 -5.10
C ASP A 114 -19.23 -3.31 -5.85
N LEU A 115 -19.92 -2.40 -5.16
CA LEU A 115 -20.37 -1.14 -5.75
C LEU A 115 -19.18 -0.29 -6.19
N ARG A 116 -18.18 -0.10 -5.31
CA ARG A 116 -17.00 0.72 -5.59
C ARG A 116 -16.15 0.15 -6.72
N ILE A 117 -15.94 -1.17 -6.73
CA ILE A 117 -15.24 -1.87 -7.83
C ILE A 117 -15.97 -1.66 -9.15
N SER A 118 -17.30 -1.79 -9.18
CA SER A 118 -18.08 -1.57 -10.40
C SER A 118 -18.04 -0.11 -10.88
N GLU A 119 -17.98 0.86 -9.97
CA GLU A 119 -17.81 2.28 -10.29
C GLU A 119 -16.44 2.55 -10.93
N GLU A 120 -15.36 2.00 -10.36
CA GLU A 120 -14.01 2.09 -10.91
C GLU A 120 -13.93 1.49 -12.32
N GLU A 121 -14.53 0.31 -12.51
CA GLU A 121 -14.60 -0.34 -13.82
C GLU A 121 -15.32 0.54 -14.85
N LYS A 122 -16.47 1.14 -14.50
CA LYS A 122 -17.22 2.02 -15.42
C LYS A 122 -16.45 3.28 -15.81
N ILE A 123 -15.62 3.81 -14.92
CA ILE A 123 -14.73 4.94 -15.24
C ILE A 123 -13.69 4.53 -16.29
N LEU A 124 -13.18 3.30 -16.22
CA LEU A 124 -12.19 2.76 -17.15
C LEU A 124 -12.76 2.45 -18.55
N VAL A 125 -14.07 2.19 -18.69
CA VAL A 125 -14.70 1.80 -19.98
C VAL A 125 -15.34 2.99 -20.75
N GLN A 126 -15.33 4.22 -20.22
CA GLN A 126 -15.84 5.36 -20.99
C GLN A 126 -14.87 5.76 -22.11
N PRO A 127 -15.31 5.83 -23.39
CA PRO A 127 -14.49 6.40 -24.45
C PRO A 127 -14.29 7.88 -24.16
N VAL A 128 -13.04 8.32 -24.12
CA VAL A 128 -12.66 9.73 -23.96
C VAL A 128 -13.19 10.51 -25.17
N ALA A 129 -14.44 10.97 -25.11
CA ALA A 129 -14.97 11.95 -26.03
C ALA A 129 -14.23 13.26 -25.77
N SER A 130 -13.29 13.59 -26.65
CA SER A 130 -12.57 14.85 -26.62
C SER A 130 -13.52 16.03 -26.78
N PRO A 131 -13.46 17.05 -25.91
CA PRO A 131 -13.86 18.39 -26.28
C PRO A 131 -12.60 19.24 -26.46
N SER A 132 -12.33 19.60 -27.71
CA SER A 132 -11.48 20.73 -28.05
C SER A 132 -12.04 21.99 -27.40
N VAL A 133 -11.32 22.59 -26.46
CA VAL A 133 -11.55 23.99 -26.06
C VAL A 133 -10.20 24.69 -25.97
N LYS A 134 -10.00 25.67 -26.85
CA LYS A 134 -8.95 26.67 -26.73
C LYS A 134 -9.34 27.62 -25.60
N ALA A 135 -8.48 27.79 -24.61
CA ALA A 135 -8.46 28.98 -23.78
C ALA A 135 -7.01 29.26 -23.36
N ASP A 136 -6.55 30.41 -23.81
CA ASP A 136 -5.34 31.10 -23.40
C ASP A 136 -5.47 31.51 -21.91
N LEU A 137 -4.35 31.52 -21.18
CA LEU A 137 -4.00 32.45 -20.09
C LEU A 137 -2.81 31.91 -19.29
N THR A 138 -1.75 32.71 -19.34
CA THR A 138 -0.50 32.71 -18.60
C THR A 138 -0.62 32.39 -17.10
N HIS A 139 0.13 31.39 -16.63
CA HIS A 139 0.69 31.39 -15.27
C HIS A 139 2.05 30.71 -15.29
N VAL A 140 3.09 31.47 -14.94
CA VAL A 140 4.45 30.96 -14.74
C VAL A 140 4.40 30.01 -13.55
N SER A 141 4.70 28.73 -13.78
CA SER A 141 4.94 27.74 -12.74
C SER A 141 5.95 26.74 -13.29
N SER A 142 7.11 26.65 -12.66
CA SER A 142 8.16 25.71 -13.01
C SER A 142 7.64 24.28 -12.87
N ALA A 143 7.27 23.68 -14.00
CA ALA A 143 6.79 22.31 -14.07
C ALA A 143 7.91 21.31 -13.75
N PRO A 144 7.65 20.21 -13.03
CA PRO A 144 8.57 19.09 -13.00
C PRO A 144 8.66 18.49 -14.41
N ALA A 145 9.88 18.26 -14.89
CA ALA A 145 10.14 17.69 -16.20
C ALA A 145 9.44 16.32 -16.34
N LYS A 146 8.85 16.05 -17.51
CA LYS A 146 8.25 14.75 -17.81
C LYS A 146 9.29 13.64 -17.59
N PRO A 147 8.94 12.51 -16.95
CA PRO A 147 9.88 11.42 -16.75
C PRO A 147 10.39 10.92 -18.10
N LYS A 148 11.72 10.92 -18.26
CA LYS A 148 12.42 10.66 -19.51
C LYS A 148 12.16 9.29 -20.11
N PHE A 149 12.07 8.27 -19.25
CA PHE A 149 11.65 6.94 -19.64
C PHE A 149 10.31 6.62 -19.00
N ARG A 150 9.40 6.08 -19.82
CA ARG A 150 8.20 5.40 -19.32
C ARG A 150 8.61 4.06 -18.73
N HIS A 151 8.01 3.70 -17.61
CA HIS A 151 8.05 2.33 -17.11
C HIS A 151 6.64 1.77 -16.95
N ASP A 152 6.55 0.45 -16.87
CA ASP A 152 5.33 -0.30 -16.69
C ASP A 152 5.64 -1.55 -15.85
N TYR A 153 4.62 -2.20 -15.30
CA TYR A 153 4.83 -3.43 -14.56
C TYR A 153 3.67 -4.42 -14.74
N TYR A 154 3.99 -5.70 -14.63
CA TYR A 154 3.00 -6.76 -14.48
C TYR A 154 3.49 -7.74 -13.42
N GLN A 155 2.65 -8.66 -13.01
CA GLN A 155 3.00 -9.59 -11.94
C GLN A 155 2.41 -10.98 -12.14
N LYS A 156 3.02 -11.93 -11.45
CA LYS A 156 2.58 -13.31 -11.23
C LYS A 156 2.51 -13.57 -9.72
N PRO A 157 2.04 -14.73 -9.26
CA PRO A 157 2.00 -15.05 -7.84
C PRO A 157 3.35 -14.87 -7.13
N GLU A 158 4.46 -15.26 -7.77
CA GLU A 158 5.81 -15.25 -7.16
C GLU A 158 6.75 -14.16 -7.69
N GLU A 159 6.38 -13.45 -8.78
CA GLU A 159 7.25 -12.45 -9.38
C GLU A 159 6.51 -11.16 -9.76
N VAL A 160 7.19 -10.02 -9.68
CA VAL A 160 6.81 -8.77 -10.34
C VAL A 160 7.82 -8.48 -11.42
N VAL A 161 7.37 -8.06 -12.59
CA VAL A 161 8.23 -7.68 -13.71
C VAL A 161 8.04 -6.21 -14.02
N VAL A 162 9.09 -5.42 -13.83
CA VAL A 162 9.14 -3.99 -14.17
C VAL A 162 9.86 -3.83 -15.50
N THR A 163 9.26 -3.08 -16.42
CA THR A 163 9.83 -2.78 -17.73
C THR A 163 10.07 -1.29 -17.86
N ILE A 164 11.32 -0.88 -18.11
CA ILE A 164 11.69 0.50 -18.40
C ILE A 164 11.97 0.61 -19.90
N PHE A 165 11.22 1.45 -20.61
CA PHE A 165 11.33 1.61 -22.07
C PHE A 165 12.47 2.58 -22.42
N ALA A 166 13.70 2.10 -22.33
CA ALA A 166 14.92 2.85 -22.63
C ALA A 166 15.63 2.28 -23.87
N LYS A 167 15.47 2.95 -25.01
CA LYS A 167 16.04 2.50 -26.30
C LYS A 167 17.50 2.93 -26.45
N GLY A 168 18.34 1.99 -26.91
CA GLY A 168 19.74 2.27 -27.26
C GLY A 168 20.68 2.44 -26.08
N ILE A 169 20.25 2.08 -24.86
CA ILE A 169 21.08 2.13 -23.67
C ILE A 169 21.96 0.87 -23.60
N PRO A 170 23.30 1.01 -23.58
CA PRO A 170 24.20 -0.12 -23.39
C PRO A 170 24.04 -0.74 -22.00
N LYS A 171 24.25 -2.05 -21.86
CA LYS A 171 24.16 -2.75 -20.56
C LYS A 171 25.05 -2.14 -19.47
N GLN A 172 26.24 -1.66 -19.84
CA GLN A 172 27.20 -1.06 -18.91
C GLN A 172 26.74 0.29 -18.33
N ASN A 173 25.72 0.91 -18.92
CA ASN A 173 25.15 2.19 -18.48
C ASN A 173 23.92 2.00 -17.56
N VAL A 174 23.59 0.75 -17.19
CA VAL A 174 22.44 0.42 -16.34
C VAL A 174 22.95 -0.20 -15.05
N ASN A 175 22.75 0.51 -13.94
CA ASN A 175 23.02 -0.01 -12.59
C ASN A 175 21.69 -0.28 -11.87
N ILE A 176 21.55 -1.48 -11.29
CA ILE A 176 20.35 -1.90 -10.57
C ILE A 176 20.73 -2.56 -9.26
N ASP A 177 20.16 -2.03 -8.18
CA ASP A 177 20.33 -2.55 -6.83
C ASP A 177 18.96 -2.97 -6.26
N PHE A 178 18.94 -4.09 -5.55
CA PHE A 178 17.75 -4.65 -4.92
C PHE A 178 17.89 -4.58 -3.39
N GLY A 179 16.96 -3.89 -2.74
CA GLY A 179 16.76 -3.95 -1.28
C GLY A 179 15.51 -4.76 -0.93
N GLU A 180 15.33 -5.13 0.34
CA GLU A 180 14.22 -5.98 0.78
C GLU A 180 12.83 -5.45 0.40
N GLN A 181 12.66 -4.13 0.25
CA GLN A 181 11.41 -3.50 -0.21
C GLN A 181 11.68 -2.29 -1.11
N VAL A 182 12.84 -2.24 -1.76
CA VAL A 182 13.26 -1.10 -2.60
C VAL A 182 13.87 -1.63 -3.88
N LEU A 183 13.46 -1.06 -5.02
CA LEU A 183 14.17 -1.20 -6.29
C LEU A 183 14.91 0.10 -6.55
N SER A 184 16.20 0.04 -6.87
CA SER A 184 16.98 1.20 -7.29
C SER A 184 17.51 0.99 -8.70
N VAL A 185 17.14 1.88 -9.62
CA VAL A 185 17.61 1.86 -11.01
C VAL A 185 18.25 3.19 -11.33
N VAL A 186 19.48 3.14 -11.84
CA VAL A 186 20.21 4.28 -12.37
C VAL A 186 20.61 3.97 -13.81
N ILE A 187 20.29 4.88 -14.74
CA ILE A 187 20.66 4.76 -16.15
C ILE A 187 21.45 6.00 -16.59
N ASP A 188 22.72 5.80 -16.90
CA ASP A 188 23.58 6.83 -17.49
C ASP A 188 23.23 6.99 -18.96
N VAL A 189 22.55 8.08 -19.32
CA VAL A 189 22.08 8.28 -20.70
C VAL A 189 23.15 8.96 -21.54
N PRO A 190 23.63 8.32 -22.63
CA PRO A 190 24.66 8.92 -23.48
C PRO A 190 24.22 10.28 -24.04
N GLY A 191 25.04 11.30 -23.83
CA GLY A 191 24.78 12.66 -24.30
C GLY A 191 23.97 13.53 -23.35
N GLU A 192 23.64 13.04 -22.15
CA GLU A 192 22.99 13.83 -21.11
C GLU A 192 23.84 13.92 -19.84
N GLU A 193 23.76 15.07 -19.17
CA GLU A 193 24.55 15.37 -17.98
C GLU A 193 24.01 14.68 -16.72
N GLU A 194 22.70 14.41 -16.68
CA GLU A 194 22.02 13.76 -15.55
C GLU A 194 21.60 12.33 -15.89
N ALA A 195 21.86 11.41 -14.96
CA ALA A 195 21.39 10.04 -15.04
C ALA A 195 19.88 9.97 -14.75
N TYR A 196 19.22 8.99 -15.35
CA TYR A 196 17.83 8.68 -15.01
C TYR A 196 17.80 7.84 -13.74
N HIS A 197 16.96 8.24 -12.77
CA HIS A 197 16.77 7.53 -11.51
C HIS A 197 15.32 7.06 -11.36
N LEU A 198 15.14 5.79 -10.98
CA LEU A 198 13.87 5.22 -10.56
C LEU A 198 14.11 4.44 -9.26
N GLN A 199 13.55 4.91 -8.15
CA GLN A 199 13.76 4.32 -6.84
C GLN A 199 12.45 4.12 -6.05
N PRO A 200 11.52 3.27 -6.52
CA PRO A 200 10.29 3.01 -5.81
C PRO A 200 10.54 2.25 -4.50
N ARG A 201 9.84 2.67 -3.45
CA ARG A 201 9.54 1.77 -2.34
C ARG A 201 8.49 0.80 -2.84
N LEU A 202 8.81 -0.49 -2.88
CA LEU A 202 7.95 -1.49 -3.51
C LEU A 202 6.73 -1.79 -2.62
N PHE A 203 5.62 -2.17 -3.26
CA PHE A 203 4.39 -2.52 -2.54
C PHE A 203 4.63 -3.61 -1.48
N GLY A 204 5.30 -4.70 -1.88
CA GLY A 204 5.63 -5.81 -0.99
C GLY A 204 7.14 -6.06 -0.93
N LYS A 205 7.54 -6.89 0.04
CA LYS A 205 8.94 -7.33 0.15
C LYS A 205 9.33 -8.24 -1.02
N ILE A 206 10.61 -8.18 -1.37
CA ILE A 206 11.24 -9.02 -2.38
C ILE A 206 12.36 -9.84 -1.75
N VAL A 207 12.81 -10.88 -2.44
CA VAL A 207 14.01 -11.65 -2.09
C VAL A 207 15.15 -11.17 -3.00
N PRO A 208 16.02 -10.23 -2.58
CA PRO A 208 17.00 -9.57 -3.45
C PRO A 208 17.89 -10.53 -4.24
N GLU A 209 18.32 -11.62 -3.61
CA GLU A 209 19.22 -12.63 -4.19
C GLU A 209 18.56 -13.44 -5.33
N LYS A 210 17.22 -13.42 -5.43
CA LYS A 210 16.44 -14.08 -6.48
C LYS A 210 15.97 -13.10 -7.56
N CYS A 211 16.22 -11.81 -7.39
CA CYS A 211 15.89 -10.80 -8.38
C CYS A 211 16.93 -10.78 -9.50
N ARG A 212 16.52 -10.41 -10.71
CA ARG A 212 17.39 -10.37 -11.89
C ARG A 212 16.93 -9.33 -12.88
N TYR A 213 17.82 -8.90 -13.78
CA TYR A 213 17.46 -7.99 -14.86
C TYR A 213 18.14 -8.34 -16.18
N GLU A 214 17.55 -7.87 -17.27
CA GLU A 214 18.08 -7.99 -18.62
C GLU A 214 17.98 -6.64 -19.34
N VAL A 215 19.07 -6.23 -19.98
CA VAL A 215 19.11 -5.00 -20.79
C VAL A 215 19.01 -5.40 -22.26
N LEU A 216 17.93 -4.96 -22.91
CA LEU A 216 17.62 -5.19 -24.31
C LEU A 216 17.79 -3.88 -25.10
N SER A 217 17.80 -3.96 -26.43
CA SER A 217 17.99 -2.79 -27.30
C SER A 217 16.91 -1.71 -27.16
N THR A 218 15.71 -2.08 -26.68
CA THR A 218 14.55 -1.19 -26.56
C THR A 218 14.07 -0.98 -25.13
N LYS A 219 14.56 -1.77 -24.17
CA LYS A 219 14.04 -1.79 -22.79
C LYS A 219 14.99 -2.46 -21.81
N VAL A 220 14.77 -2.19 -20.54
CA VAL A 220 15.33 -2.95 -19.41
C VAL A 220 14.18 -3.72 -18.76
N GLU A 221 14.31 -5.03 -18.62
CA GLU A 221 13.34 -5.87 -17.91
C GLU A 221 13.92 -6.30 -16.57
N ILE A 222 13.20 -6.03 -15.49
CA ILE A 222 13.62 -6.30 -14.11
C ILE A 222 12.60 -7.25 -13.52
N ARG A 223 13.06 -8.37 -12.98
CA ARG A 223 12.22 -9.40 -12.35
C ARG A 223 12.51 -9.45 -10.87
N LEU A 224 11.52 -9.06 -10.10
CA LEU A 224 11.51 -9.02 -8.66
C LEU A 224 10.87 -10.31 -8.13
N ALA A 225 11.61 -11.11 -7.38
CA ALA A 225 11.05 -12.27 -6.70
C ALA A 225 10.32 -11.80 -5.44
N LYS A 226 9.01 -12.05 -5.35
CA LYS A 226 8.23 -11.65 -4.17
C LYS A 226 8.64 -12.51 -2.97
N ALA A 227 8.73 -11.89 -1.79
CA ALA A 227 8.91 -12.63 -0.54
C ALA A 227 7.65 -13.41 -0.16
N GLU A 228 6.48 -12.89 -0.56
CA GLU A 228 5.17 -13.47 -0.25
C GLU A 228 4.33 -13.59 -1.52
N ILE A 229 3.51 -14.64 -1.60
CA ILE A 229 2.59 -14.89 -2.72
C ILE A 229 1.35 -14.02 -2.54
N ILE A 230 1.51 -12.72 -2.82
CA ILE A 230 0.47 -11.69 -2.73
C ILE A 230 0.36 -10.92 -4.05
N THR A 231 -0.84 -10.46 -4.39
CA THR A 231 -1.04 -9.54 -5.52
C THR A 231 -0.73 -8.12 -5.07
N TRP A 232 0.11 -7.41 -5.83
CA TRP A 232 0.46 -6.01 -5.57
C TRP A 232 -0.54 -5.10 -6.28
N ALA A 233 -1.22 -4.21 -5.57
CA ALA A 233 -2.17 -3.30 -6.20
C ALA A 233 -1.48 -2.24 -7.08
N SER A 234 -0.24 -1.90 -6.74
CA SER A 234 0.64 -0.95 -7.41
C SER A 234 2.09 -1.48 -7.41
N LEU A 235 2.96 -0.90 -8.23
CA LEU A 235 4.40 -1.18 -8.11
C LEU A 235 4.97 -0.56 -6.82
N GLU A 236 4.59 0.68 -6.55
CA GLU A 236 5.07 1.46 -5.42
C GLU A 236 4.13 1.36 -4.22
N HIS A 237 4.68 1.30 -3.03
CA HIS A 237 3.96 1.57 -1.79
C HIS A 237 3.52 3.03 -1.81
N ALA A 238 2.22 3.29 -1.64
CA ALA A 238 1.65 4.63 -1.76
C ALA A 238 2.37 5.61 -0.81
N LYS A 239 2.92 6.69 -1.36
CA LYS A 239 3.36 7.85 -0.58
C LYS A 239 2.12 8.59 -0.10
N VAL A 240 1.87 8.60 1.20
CA VAL A 240 1.15 9.73 1.80
C VAL A 240 2.02 10.97 1.55
N PRO A 241 1.53 12.04 0.88
CA PRO A 241 2.28 13.28 0.83
C PRO A 241 2.41 13.79 2.27
N ALA A 242 3.65 13.92 2.73
CA ALA A 242 3.96 14.51 4.04
C ALA A 242 3.38 15.93 4.07
N VAL A 243 2.22 16.10 4.70
CA VAL A 243 1.72 17.43 5.08
C VAL A 243 2.64 17.90 6.19
N LEU A 244 3.58 18.78 5.84
CA LEU A 244 4.37 19.51 6.81
C LEU A 244 3.42 20.28 7.75
N PRO A 245 3.49 20.09 9.08
CA PRO A 245 2.80 20.97 10.01
C PRO A 245 3.42 22.37 9.88
N LYS A 246 2.61 23.37 9.53
CA LYS A 246 3.01 24.77 9.69
C LYS A 246 3.17 25.03 11.21
N PRO A 247 4.29 25.57 11.68
CA PRO A 247 4.39 26.04 13.05
C PRO A 247 3.52 27.30 13.19
N ASN A 248 2.37 27.18 13.84
CA ASN A 248 1.65 28.36 14.29
C ASN A 248 2.39 28.94 15.50
N VAL A 249 2.96 30.11 15.25
CA VAL A 249 3.70 30.94 16.19
C VAL A 249 2.73 31.51 17.22
N LEU A 250 3.12 31.42 18.49
CA LEU A 250 2.50 32.12 19.61
C LEU A 250 2.47 33.63 19.37
N SER A 251 1.34 34.27 19.66
CA SER A 251 1.21 35.70 19.99
C SER A 251 -0.01 35.89 20.86
#